data_AF-A0A1Z9GXK6-F1
#
_entry.id   AF-A0A1Z9GXK6-F1
#
_cell.length_a   1.000
_cell.length_b   1.000
_cell.length_c   1.000
_cell.angle_alpha   90.00
_cell.angle_beta   90.00
_cell.angle_gamma   90.00
#
_symmetry.space_group_name_H-M   'P 1'
#
loop_
_entity.id
_entity.type
_entity.pdbx_description
1 polymer ?
#
loop_
_entity_poly.entity_id
_entity_poly.type
_entity_poly.pdbx_seq_one_letter_code
_entity_poly.pdbx_strand_id
1 'polypeptide(L)'
;SDDLAEGAGNLYYLDSRSRAAISLVDSTTRGGVASYDSSTGVISVNADHSVLDATDISDTTFTGQEGKVLAVNGAENGMELIDVSHLAFASANRITINGDGTTQTFALGFDTTQVAAMVFVGGVVQDPTTHYSIDSTAGTITFTDPIPTGSQAVVISHMLGAVPYLETASVTFDKFSADIKAYVQQSAVTATNGGTPVDTFSGTAYRSAKYIIQVDNGAGEYETREALVVHDGTTAYITEYALVYTGAALLGDATVAMNGNDVQLFYTSNGGNVTVKVISTYIDV
;
A
#
# COMPACT_ATOMS: atom_id res chain seq x y z
N SER A 1 -56.34 -31.67 44.99
CA SER A 1 -56.95 -30.91 43.90
C SER A 1 -56.30 -29.55 43.93
N ASP A 2 -55.69 -29.19 42.82
CA ASP A 2 -55.13 -27.89 42.45
C ASP A 2 -56.22 -26.90 41.98
N ASP A 3 -57.50 -27.26 42.14
CA ASP A 3 -58.66 -26.48 41.73
C ASP A 3 -59.01 -25.35 42.70
N LEU A 4 -58.03 -24.75 43.38
CA LEU A 4 -58.29 -23.55 44.16
C LEU A 4 -58.37 -22.36 43.21
N ALA A 5 -59.58 -22.05 42.74
CA ALA A 5 -59.82 -20.93 41.85
C ALA A 5 -59.41 -19.59 42.51
N GLU A 6 -58.59 -18.80 41.83
CA GLU A 6 -58.27 -17.44 42.29
C GLU A 6 -59.54 -16.56 42.29
N GLY A 7 -59.61 -15.61 43.23
CA GLY A 7 -60.76 -14.72 43.36
C GLY A 7 -60.81 -13.70 42.21
N ALA A 8 -62.02 -13.33 41.76
CA ALA A 8 -62.21 -12.40 40.63
C ALA A 8 -61.58 -11.00 40.81
N GLY A 9 -61.23 -10.59 42.03
CA GLY A 9 -60.60 -9.31 42.33
C GLY A 9 -59.16 -9.39 42.86
N ASN A 10 -58.84 -10.41 43.67
CA ASN A 10 -57.50 -10.63 44.23
C ASN A 10 -56.87 -11.85 43.56
N LEU A 11 -56.37 -11.63 42.35
CA LEU A 11 -55.56 -12.59 41.61
C LEU A 11 -54.12 -12.51 42.14
N TYR A 12 -53.58 -13.61 42.63
CA TYR A 12 -52.23 -13.64 43.23
C TYR A 12 -51.16 -13.85 42.17
N TYR A 13 -51.49 -14.49 41.04
CA TYR A 13 -50.60 -14.62 39.90
C TYR A 13 -51.37 -14.55 38.57
N LEU A 14 -50.89 -13.73 37.64
CA LEU A 14 -51.35 -13.73 36.26
C LEU A 14 -50.15 -13.48 35.35
N ASP A 15 -50.01 -14.26 34.28
CA ASP A 15 -48.83 -14.14 33.41
C ASP A 15 -48.68 -12.72 32.84
N SER A 16 -49.78 -12.00 32.58
CA SER A 16 -49.73 -10.61 32.13
C SER A 16 -49.23 -9.64 33.21
N ARG A 17 -49.54 -9.87 34.50
CA ARG A 17 -49.00 -9.08 35.62
C ARG A 17 -47.51 -9.33 35.81
N SER A 18 -47.09 -10.59 35.70
CA SER A 18 -45.69 -10.99 35.75
C SER A 18 -44.89 -10.38 34.60
N ARG A 19 -45.45 -10.38 33.38
CA ARG A 19 -44.83 -9.75 32.21
C ARG A 19 -44.76 -8.22 32.28
N ALA A 20 -45.77 -7.57 32.84
CA ALA A 20 -45.80 -6.12 33.01
C ALA A 20 -44.77 -5.61 34.06
N ALA A 21 -44.25 -6.49 34.92
CA ALA A 21 -43.20 -6.14 35.87
C ALA A 21 -41.79 -6.08 35.23
N ILE A 22 -41.64 -6.57 34.00
CA ILE A 22 -40.37 -6.59 33.27
C ILE A 22 -40.29 -5.37 32.36
N SER A 23 -39.16 -4.67 32.40
CA SER A 23 -38.82 -3.58 31.50
C SER A 23 -37.46 -3.87 30.86
N LEU A 24 -37.33 -3.51 29.59
CA LEU A 24 -36.08 -3.62 28.85
C LEU A 24 -35.79 -2.28 28.17
N VAL A 25 -34.54 -1.83 28.28
CA VAL A 25 -34.05 -0.62 27.63
C VAL A 25 -32.89 -1.03 26.73
N ASP A 26 -33.05 -0.80 25.43
CA ASP A 26 -31.94 -0.87 24.49
C ASP A 26 -31.16 0.46 24.58
N SER A 27 -30.01 0.42 25.26
CA SER A 27 -29.16 1.58 25.47
C SER A 27 -28.19 1.85 24.31
N THR A 28 -28.28 1.07 23.22
CA THR A 28 -27.43 1.29 22.05
C THR A 28 -27.97 2.43 21.18
N THR A 29 -27.08 3.17 20.53
CA THR A 29 -27.45 4.27 19.62
C THR A 29 -28.06 3.77 18.30
N ARG A 30 -27.86 2.48 17.98
CA ARG A 30 -28.41 1.84 16.77
C ARG A 30 -29.88 1.43 16.93
N GLY A 31 -30.27 1.01 18.14
CA GLY A 31 -31.58 0.40 18.42
C GLY A 31 -31.75 -0.99 17.79
N GLY A 32 -32.60 -1.83 18.38
CA GLY A 32 -32.93 -3.16 17.88
C GLY A 32 -31.96 -4.28 18.28
N VAL A 33 -31.05 -4.01 19.22
CA VAL A 33 -30.13 -5.02 19.80
C VAL A 33 -30.84 -5.86 20.84
N ALA A 34 -31.76 -5.27 21.59
CA ALA A 34 -32.55 -5.98 22.58
C ALA A 34 -34.01 -5.53 22.53
N SER A 35 -34.94 -6.49 22.64
CA SER A 35 -36.37 -6.21 22.69
C SER A 35 -37.09 -7.12 23.66
N TYR A 36 -38.22 -6.64 24.19
CA TYR A 36 -39.09 -7.40 25.07
C TYR A 36 -40.54 -7.30 24.59
N ASP A 37 -41.16 -8.45 24.33
CA ASP A 37 -42.59 -8.53 24.00
C ASP A 37 -43.40 -8.80 25.28
N SER A 38 -44.10 -7.78 25.77
CA SER A 38 -44.91 -7.87 26.99
C SER A 38 -46.20 -8.69 26.83
N SER A 39 -46.59 -9.01 25.59
CA SER A 39 -47.75 -9.84 25.31
C SER A 39 -47.42 -11.34 25.41
N THR A 40 -46.23 -11.74 24.99
CA THR A 40 -45.76 -13.14 24.97
C THR A 40 -44.73 -13.47 26.05
N GLY A 41 -43.98 -12.48 26.55
CA GLY A 41 -42.96 -12.60 27.59
C GLY A 41 -41.56 -12.91 27.05
N VAL A 42 -41.37 -12.87 25.74
CA VAL A 42 -40.09 -13.19 25.09
C VAL A 42 -39.15 -12.00 25.20
N ILE A 43 -37.93 -12.26 25.70
CA ILE A 43 -36.79 -11.35 25.60
C ILE A 43 -35.95 -11.81 24.42
N SER A 44 -35.73 -10.92 23.46
CA SER A 44 -34.90 -11.18 22.28
C SER A 44 -33.65 -10.33 22.35
N VAL A 45 -32.50 -10.95 22.09
CA VAL A 45 -31.20 -10.27 21.95
C VAL A 45 -30.65 -10.60 20.58
N ASN A 46 -30.39 -9.57 19.79
CA ASN A 46 -29.71 -9.67 18.52
C ASN A 46 -28.20 -9.53 18.77
N ALA A 47 -27.47 -10.63 18.58
CA ALA A 47 -26.02 -10.68 18.73
C ALA A 47 -25.27 -10.40 17.41
N ASP A 48 -25.99 -10.19 16.30
CA ASP A 48 -25.38 -9.89 15.01
C ASP A 48 -24.85 -8.46 15.02
N HIS A 49 -23.53 -8.32 15.07
CA HIS A 49 -22.84 -7.04 14.98
C HIS A 49 -21.96 -7.02 13.72
N SER A 50 -21.96 -5.89 12.98
CA SER A 50 -20.97 -5.70 11.92
C SER A 50 -19.58 -5.52 12.53
N VAL A 51 -18.54 -5.90 11.80
CA VAL A 51 -17.14 -5.59 12.17
C VAL A 51 -16.92 -4.07 12.34
N LEU A 52 -17.72 -3.24 11.66
CA LEU A 52 -17.70 -1.78 11.78
C LEU A 52 -18.32 -1.25 13.08
N ASP A 53 -19.10 -2.10 13.75
CA ASP A 53 -19.84 -1.77 14.97
C ASP A 53 -19.14 -2.28 16.23
N ALA A 54 -18.10 -3.09 16.05
CA ALA A 54 -17.21 -3.49 17.12
C ALA A 54 -16.52 -2.24 17.66
N THR A 55 -16.88 -1.87 18.89
CA THR A 55 -16.13 -0.84 19.62
C THR A 55 -14.81 -1.47 20.05
N ASP A 56 -13.71 -0.72 19.88
CA ASP A 56 -12.40 -1.17 20.33
C ASP A 56 -12.48 -1.53 21.82
N ILE A 57 -12.29 -2.81 22.13
CA ILE A 57 -12.19 -3.26 23.51
C ILE A 57 -10.75 -2.98 23.92
N SER A 58 -10.53 -2.43 25.12
CA SER A 58 -9.20 -2.25 25.71
C SER A 58 -8.57 -3.60 26.09
N ASP A 59 -8.58 -4.56 25.17
CA ASP A 59 -8.10 -5.91 25.34
C ASP A 59 -6.61 -5.95 25.01
N THR A 60 -5.83 -6.50 25.94
CA THR A 60 -4.36 -6.51 25.92
C THR A 60 -3.79 -7.66 25.06
N THR A 61 -4.65 -8.40 24.38
CA THR A 61 -4.33 -9.67 23.73
C THR A 61 -3.91 -9.56 22.25
N PHE A 62 -3.94 -8.37 21.64
CA PHE A 62 -3.35 -8.12 20.31
C PHE A 62 -1.81 -8.09 20.30
N THR A 63 -1.18 -8.61 21.34
CA THR A 63 0.27 -8.78 21.41
C THR A 63 0.74 -9.65 20.21
N GLY A 64 1.68 -9.13 19.43
CA GLY A 64 2.22 -9.82 18.24
C GLY A 64 1.31 -9.81 17.00
N GLN A 65 0.31 -8.91 16.95
CA GLN A 65 -0.55 -8.73 15.77
C GLN A 65 -0.16 -7.51 14.91
N GLU A 66 0.94 -6.82 15.24
CA GLU A 66 1.49 -5.75 14.40
C GLU A 66 1.78 -6.28 12.98
N GLY A 67 1.40 -5.50 11.96
CA GLY A 67 1.63 -5.87 10.57
C GLY A 67 0.69 -6.94 10.02
N LYS A 68 -0.36 -7.34 10.75
CA LYS A 68 -1.41 -8.23 10.24
C LYS A 68 -2.63 -7.45 9.73
N VAL A 69 -3.38 -8.05 8.82
CA VAL A 69 -4.67 -7.53 8.34
C VAL A 69 -5.77 -8.54 8.60
N LEU A 70 -7.01 -8.07 8.75
CA LEU A 70 -8.17 -8.94 8.79
C LEU A 70 -8.49 -9.43 7.36
N ALA A 71 -8.43 -10.73 7.14
CA ALA A 71 -8.71 -11.36 5.86
C ALA A 71 -9.60 -12.59 6.05
N VAL A 72 -10.26 -13.03 4.97
CA VAL A 72 -11.02 -14.29 4.99
C VAL A 72 -10.04 -15.43 5.25
N ASN A 73 -10.40 -16.34 6.16
CA ASN A 73 -9.54 -17.48 6.47
C ASN A 73 -9.47 -18.46 5.29
N GLY A 74 -8.46 -19.33 5.26
CA GLY A 74 -8.27 -20.27 4.14
C GLY A 74 -9.40 -21.30 3.95
N ALA A 75 -10.33 -21.42 4.91
CA ALA A 75 -11.51 -22.28 4.82
C ALA A 75 -12.76 -21.54 4.31
N GLU A 76 -12.64 -20.24 4.01
CA GLU A 76 -13.71 -19.35 3.51
C GLU A 76 -14.97 -19.32 4.41
N ASN A 77 -14.83 -19.65 5.70
CA ASN A 77 -15.94 -19.76 6.64
C ASN A 77 -15.92 -18.70 7.74
N GLY A 78 -14.94 -17.79 7.70
CA GLY A 78 -14.78 -16.73 8.69
C GLY A 78 -13.61 -15.80 8.36
N MET A 79 -13.31 -14.90 9.29
CA MET A 79 -12.22 -13.92 9.19
C MET A 79 -11.11 -14.26 10.20
N GLU A 80 -9.86 -13.99 9.85
CA GLU A 80 -8.67 -14.16 10.70
C GLU A 80 -7.69 -13.00 10.49
N LEU A 81 -6.86 -12.70 11.50
CA LEU A 81 -5.72 -11.80 11.34
C LEU A 81 -4.55 -12.53 10.69
N ILE A 82 -4.26 -12.18 9.44
CA ILE A 82 -3.22 -12.79 8.63
C ILE A 82 -2.04 -11.82 8.50
N ASP A 83 -0.83 -12.31 8.67
CA ASP A 83 0.39 -11.54 8.42
C ASP A 83 0.44 -11.11 6.95
N VAL A 84 0.77 -9.85 6.68
CA VAL A 84 0.84 -9.31 5.32
C VAL A 84 1.76 -10.10 4.37
N SER A 85 2.75 -10.82 4.90
CA SER A 85 3.61 -11.72 4.12
C SER A 85 2.91 -12.95 3.55
N HIS A 86 1.76 -13.33 4.13
CA HIS A 86 0.92 -14.43 3.66
C HIS A 86 -0.23 -13.96 2.77
N LEU A 87 -0.36 -12.64 2.56
CA LEU A 87 -1.28 -12.09 1.58
C LEU A 87 -0.67 -12.23 0.18
N ALA A 88 -1.20 -13.17 -0.60
CA ALA A 88 -0.91 -13.22 -2.01
C ALA A 88 -1.81 -12.21 -2.74
N PHE A 89 -1.27 -11.04 -3.08
CA PHE A 89 -1.93 -10.09 -4.00
C PHE A 89 -1.90 -10.56 -5.47
N ALA A 90 -1.19 -11.66 -5.72
CA ALA A 90 -1.05 -12.31 -7.00
C ALA A 90 -0.82 -13.81 -6.79
N SER A 91 -1.85 -14.63 -6.91
CA SER A 91 -1.70 -16.08 -7.00
C SER A 91 -1.81 -16.53 -8.45
N ALA A 92 -1.03 -17.53 -8.85
CA ALA A 92 -1.19 -18.16 -10.15
C ALA A 92 -2.41 -19.08 -10.09
N ASN A 93 -3.39 -18.81 -10.93
CA ASN A 93 -4.50 -19.72 -11.19
C ASN A 93 -3.99 -20.92 -11.96
N ARG A 94 -4.36 -22.12 -11.52
CA ARG A 94 -4.02 -23.37 -12.18
C ARG A 94 -5.23 -24.30 -12.21
N ILE A 95 -5.61 -24.74 -13.39
CA ILE A 95 -6.57 -25.83 -13.58
C ILE A 95 -5.94 -26.97 -14.36
N THR A 96 -6.31 -28.20 -14.02
CA THR A 96 -6.00 -29.40 -14.80
C THR A 96 -7.31 -29.95 -15.36
N ILE A 97 -7.39 -30.06 -16.68
CA ILE A 97 -8.54 -30.54 -17.43
C ILE A 97 -8.18 -31.93 -17.97
N ASN A 98 -8.99 -32.94 -17.65
CA ASN A 98 -8.81 -34.28 -18.19
C ASN A 98 -9.45 -34.39 -19.57
N GLY A 99 -8.72 -34.95 -20.54
CA GLY A 99 -9.27 -35.22 -21.86
C GLY A 99 -10.20 -36.43 -21.86
N ASP A 100 -11.34 -36.26 -22.52
CA ASP A 100 -12.32 -37.33 -22.79
C ASP A 100 -12.33 -37.76 -24.26
N GLY A 101 -11.56 -37.09 -25.13
CA GLY A 101 -11.48 -37.35 -26.57
C GLY A 101 -12.63 -36.76 -27.40
N THR A 102 -13.54 -35.98 -26.81
CA THR A 102 -14.74 -35.45 -27.51
C THR A 102 -15.06 -33.99 -27.17
N THR A 103 -14.90 -33.58 -25.92
CA THR A 103 -15.20 -32.22 -25.46
C THR A 103 -14.06 -31.28 -25.82
N GLN A 104 -14.42 -30.10 -26.33
CA GLN A 104 -13.46 -29.08 -26.74
C GLN A 104 -13.51 -27.83 -25.85
N THR A 105 -14.67 -27.52 -25.27
CA THR A 105 -14.87 -26.33 -24.44
C THR A 105 -15.00 -26.72 -22.98
N PHE A 106 -14.23 -26.04 -22.13
CA PHE A 106 -14.16 -26.29 -20.69
C PHE A 106 -14.26 -24.99 -19.90
N ALA A 107 -14.89 -25.04 -18.74
CA ALA A 107 -14.88 -23.92 -17.80
C ALA A 107 -13.49 -23.81 -17.14
N LEU A 108 -12.96 -22.59 -17.04
CA LEU A 108 -11.67 -22.33 -16.40
C LEU A 108 -11.78 -22.22 -14.88
N GLY A 109 -12.94 -21.77 -14.38
CA GLY A 109 -13.17 -21.59 -12.94
C GLY A 109 -12.42 -20.40 -12.32
N PHE A 110 -11.78 -19.56 -13.16
CA PHE A 110 -11.13 -18.32 -12.78
C PHE A 110 -11.09 -17.36 -13.96
N ASP A 111 -10.96 -16.07 -13.68
CA ASP A 111 -10.83 -15.03 -14.70
C ASP A 111 -9.42 -15.02 -15.28
N THR A 112 -9.34 -15.05 -16.61
CA THR A 112 -8.08 -14.91 -17.35
C THR A 112 -8.34 -14.37 -18.75
N THR A 113 -7.32 -13.76 -19.36
CA THR A 113 -7.33 -13.44 -20.80
C THR A 113 -6.50 -14.45 -21.58
N GLN A 114 -6.68 -14.46 -22.90
CA GLN A 114 -5.89 -15.32 -23.78
C GLN A 114 -4.39 -15.01 -23.74
N VAL A 115 -4.01 -13.73 -23.56
CA VAL A 115 -2.61 -13.31 -23.48
C VAL A 115 -1.99 -13.69 -22.13
N ALA A 116 -2.79 -13.75 -21.07
CA ALA A 116 -2.32 -14.05 -19.72
C ALA A 116 -2.12 -15.54 -19.43
N ALA A 117 -2.80 -16.41 -20.16
CA ALA A 117 -2.79 -17.85 -19.92
C ALA A 117 -1.69 -18.58 -20.71
N MET A 118 -1.00 -19.49 -20.04
CA MET A 118 -0.17 -20.53 -20.65
C MET A 118 -0.91 -21.87 -20.58
N VAL A 119 -1.01 -22.56 -21.72
CA VAL A 119 -1.74 -23.82 -21.83
C VAL A 119 -0.77 -24.92 -22.25
N PHE A 120 -0.81 -26.04 -21.55
CA PHE A 120 -0.04 -27.24 -21.86
C PHE A 120 -1.03 -28.38 -22.12
N VAL A 121 -0.83 -29.20 -23.14
CA VAL A 121 -1.59 -30.43 -23.37
C VAL A 121 -0.60 -31.60 -23.45
N GLY A 122 -0.77 -32.60 -22.58
CA GLY A 122 0.18 -33.73 -22.50
C GLY A 122 1.62 -33.30 -22.17
N GLY A 123 1.80 -32.15 -21.50
CA GLY A 123 3.11 -31.57 -21.21
C GLY A 123 3.70 -30.67 -22.30
N VAL A 124 3.03 -30.51 -23.45
CA VAL A 124 3.49 -29.68 -24.57
C VAL A 124 2.77 -28.33 -24.56
N VAL A 125 3.51 -27.23 -24.66
CA VAL A 125 2.97 -25.87 -24.78
C VAL A 125 2.07 -25.77 -26.01
N GLN A 126 0.91 -25.13 -25.84
CA GLN A 126 -0.04 -24.85 -26.90
C GLN A 126 0.01 -23.36 -27.26
N ASP A 127 -0.02 -23.06 -28.56
CA ASP A 127 -0.10 -21.67 -29.02
C ASP A 127 -1.56 -21.18 -29.03
N PRO A 128 -1.84 -19.96 -28.52
CA PRO A 128 -3.16 -19.36 -28.59
C PRO A 128 -3.59 -19.12 -30.04
N THR A 129 -4.90 -19.13 -30.28
CA THR A 129 -5.61 -18.97 -31.57
C THR A 129 -5.45 -20.13 -32.56
N THR A 130 -4.32 -20.84 -32.53
CA THR A 130 -4.10 -22.03 -33.37
C THR A 130 -4.55 -23.31 -32.68
N HIS A 131 -4.23 -23.47 -31.39
CA HIS A 131 -4.56 -24.69 -30.63
C HIS A 131 -5.70 -24.49 -29.63
N TYR A 132 -5.90 -23.26 -29.16
CA TYR A 132 -7.00 -22.93 -28.25
C TYR A 132 -7.42 -21.45 -28.35
N SER A 133 -8.63 -21.15 -27.90
CA SER A 133 -9.13 -19.79 -27.63
C SER A 133 -9.67 -19.69 -26.21
N ILE A 134 -9.56 -18.50 -25.60
CA ILE A 134 -10.16 -18.21 -24.28
C ILE A 134 -11.21 -17.12 -24.47
N ASP A 135 -12.43 -17.39 -24.01
CA ASP A 135 -13.47 -16.38 -23.85
C ASP A 135 -13.43 -15.90 -22.40
N SER A 136 -12.84 -14.73 -22.19
CA SER A 136 -12.69 -14.11 -20.87
C SER A 136 -14.03 -13.63 -20.28
N THR A 137 -15.07 -13.43 -21.11
CA THR A 137 -16.40 -13.02 -20.62
C THR A 137 -17.19 -14.23 -20.15
N ALA A 138 -17.08 -15.34 -20.89
CA ALA A 138 -17.73 -16.60 -20.52
C ALA A 138 -16.93 -17.43 -19.50
N GLY A 139 -15.65 -17.12 -19.26
CA GLY A 139 -14.77 -17.86 -18.36
C GLY A 139 -14.42 -19.27 -18.86
N THR A 140 -14.27 -19.43 -20.18
CA THR A 140 -14.04 -20.74 -20.81
C THR A 140 -12.80 -20.77 -21.69
N ILE A 141 -12.24 -21.97 -21.87
CA ILE A 141 -11.23 -22.29 -22.88
C ILE A 141 -11.82 -23.27 -23.89
N THR A 142 -11.57 -23.06 -25.17
CA THR A 142 -11.95 -23.96 -26.26
C THR A 142 -10.71 -24.42 -27.01
N PHE A 143 -10.46 -25.72 -27.06
CA PHE A 143 -9.40 -26.32 -27.87
C PHE A 143 -9.88 -26.55 -29.30
N THR A 144 -8.97 -26.40 -30.28
CA THR A 144 -9.29 -26.61 -31.70
C THR A 144 -9.55 -28.08 -32.03
N ASP A 145 -8.92 -28.99 -31.28
CA ASP A 145 -9.16 -30.43 -31.32
C ASP A 145 -9.46 -30.95 -29.90
N PRO A 146 -10.29 -31.99 -29.73
CA PRO A 146 -10.55 -32.57 -28.42
C PRO A 146 -9.27 -33.09 -27.75
N ILE A 147 -9.12 -32.86 -26.45
CA ILE A 147 -8.01 -33.42 -25.68
C ILE A 147 -8.18 -34.95 -25.66
N PRO A 148 -7.20 -35.75 -26.11
CA PRO A 148 -7.33 -37.20 -26.16
C PRO A 148 -7.58 -37.84 -24.80
N THR A 149 -8.31 -38.96 -24.77
CA THR A 149 -8.51 -39.75 -23.54
C THR A 149 -7.17 -40.16 -22.93
N GLY A 150 -6.97 -39.87 -21.65
CA GLY A 150 -5.72 -40.16 -20.93
C GLY A 150 -4.67 -39.04 -21.02
N SER A 151 -4.90 -38.00 -21.82
CA SER A 151 -4.13 -36.76 -21.78
C SER A 151 -4.78 -35.73 -20.87
N GLN A 152 -4.00 -34.74 -20.42
CA GLN A 152 -4.49 -33.63 -19.62
C GLN A 152 -4.06 -32.31 -20.25
N ALA A 153 -4.93 -31.31 -20.16
CA ALA A 153 -4.52 -29.93 -20.31
C ALA A 153 -4.24 -29.30 -18.94
N VAL A 154 -3.17 -28.53 -18.83
CA VAL A 154 -2.89 -27.69 -17.67
C VAL A 154 -2.94 -26.25 -18.15
N VAL A 155 -3.86 -25.46 -17.60
CA VAL A 155 -3.95 -24.03 -17.86
C VAL A 155 -3.44 -23.31 -16.63
N ILE A 156 -2.44 -22.45 -16.84
CA ILE A 156 -1.85 -21.61 -15.81
C ILE A 156 -2.05 -20.16 -16.24
N SER A 157 -2.55 -19.32 -15.36
CA SER A 157 -2.63 -17.87 -15.60
C SER A 157 -2.29 -17.11 -14.33
N HIS A 158 -1.77 -15.90 -14.46
CA HIS A 158 -1.68 -15.00 -13.33
C HIS A 158 -3.08 -14.43 -13.03
N MET A 159 -3.38 -14.16 -11.75
CA MET A 159 -4.59 -13.42 -11.40
C MET A 159 -4.63 -12.07 -12.13
N LEU A 160 -5.72 -11.80 -12.86
CA LEU A 160 -5.97 -10.49 -13.44
C LEU A 160 -6.15 -9.46 -12.32
N GLY A 161 -5.35 -8.40 -12.32
CA GLY A 161 -5.37 -7.35 -11.30
C GLY A 161 -4.23 -7.40 -10.29
N ALA A 162 -3.38 -8.43 -10.33
CA ALA A 162 -2.06 -8.38 -9.71
C ALA A 162 -1.18 -7.41 -10.52
N VAL A 163 -1.08 -6.15 -10.09
CA VAL A 163 -0.37 -5.10 -10.81
C VAL A 163 1.14 -5.22 -10.55
N PRO A 164 1.98 -5.66 -11.51
CA PRO A 164 3.42 -5.81 -11.30
C PRO A 164 4.20 -4.59 -11.82
N TYR A 165 3.59 -3.41 -11.91
CA TYR A 165 4.31 -2.19 -12.26
C TYR A 165 4.60 -1.36 -11.02
N LEU A 166 5.73 -0.67 -11.05
CA LEU A 166 6.07 0.32 -10.04
C LEU A 166 5.06 1.46 -10.15
N GLU A 167 4.18 1.59 -9.16
CA GLU A 167 3.25 2.71 -9.08
C GLU A 167 4.00 4.05 -9.22
N THR A 168 3.32 5.06 -9.76
CA THR A 168 3.93 6.39 -9.92
C THR A 168 4.46 6.88 -8.57
N ALA A 169 5.72 7.35 -8.54
CA ALA A 169 6.44 7.77 -7.34
C ALA A 169 6.68 6.68 -6.27
N SER A 170 6.45 5.39 -6.58
CA SER A 170 6.66 4.31 -5.61
C SER A 170 8.13 3.94 -5.39
N VAL A 171 9.04 4.27 -6.31
CA VAL A 171 10.48 4.09 -6.09
C VAL A 171 11.05 5.37 -5.49
N THR A 172 11.20 5.36 -4.18
CA THR A 172 11.86 6.42 -3.42
C THR A 172 13.32 6.07 -3.14
N PHE A 173 14.11 7.06 -2.72
CA PHE A 173 15.52 6.87 -2.38
C PHE A 173 15.73 5.72 -1.38
N ASP A 174 14.85 5.60 -0.38
CA ASP A 174 14.92 4.59 0.68
C ASP A 174 14.78 3.14 0.19
N LYS A 175 14.36 2.95 -1.07
CA LYS A 175 14.28 1.63 -1.71
C LYS A 175 15.56 1.21 -2.41
N PHE A 176 16.53 2.10 -2.56
CA PHE A 176 17.85 1.74 -3.08
C PHE A 176 18.74 1.14 -2.00
N SER A 177 19.62 0.21 -2.39
CA SER A 177 20.69 -0.26 -1.51
C SER A 177 21.56 0.92 -1.09
N ALA A 178 22.17 0.85 0.11
CA ALA A 178 23.13 1.84 0.58
C ALA A 178 24.27 2.07 -0.43
N ASP A 179 24.66 1.07 -1.22
CA ASP A 179 25.72 1.20 -2.22
C ASP A 179 25.33 2.04 -3.46
N ILE A 180 24.03 2.30 -3.67
CA ILE A 180 23.54 3.09 -4.80
C ILE A 180 23.37 4.54 -4.35
N LYS A 181 24.29 5.40 -4.77
CA LYS A 181 24.26 6.84 -4.47
C LYS A 181 23.60 7.62 -5.62
N ALA A 182 22.27 7.71 -5.60
CA ALA A 182 21.50 8.49 -6.57
C ALA A 182 21.53 9.99 -6.25
N TYR A 183 21.37 10.84 -7.27
CA TYR A 183 21.17 12.28 -7.05
C TYR A 183 19.79 12.54 -6.46
N VAL A 184 19.74 13.18 -5.30
CA VAL A 184 18.48 13.55 -4.63
C VAL A 184 18.29 15.06 -4.74
N GLN A 185 17.16 15.50 -5.29
CA GLN A 185 16.81 16.91 -5.35
C GLN A 185 16.26 17.39 -4.02
N GLN A 186 16.89 18.43 -3.47
CA GLN A 186 16.42 19.11 -2.27
C GLN A 186 15.31 20.11 -2.60
N SER A 187 14.57 20.50 -1.56
CA SER A 187 13.60 21.60 -1.65
C SER A 187 14.26 22.87 -2.15
N ALA A 188 13.51 23.68 -2.91
CA ALA A 188 14.00 24.98 -3.34
C ALA A 188 14.20 25.91 -2.14
N VAL A 189 15.33 26.62 -2.10
CA VAL A 189 15.69 27.56 -1.04
C VAL A 189 15.84 28.96 -1.62
N THR A 190 15.28 29.96 -0.95
CA THR A 190 15.50 31.37 -1.30
C THR A 190 16.81 31.85 -0.69
N ALA A 191 17.83 32.04 -1.52
CA ALA A 191 19.13 32.54 -1.10
C ALA A 191 19.22 34.07 -1.23
N THR A 192 20.02 34.68 -0.37
CA THR A 192 20.18 36.14 -0.26
C THR A 192 21.66 36.54 -0.34
N ASN A 193 21.94 37.85 -0.41
CA ASN A 193 23.33 38.37 -0.36
C ASN A 193 24.02 38.15 1.00
N GLY A 194 23.32 37.68 2.04
CA GLY A 194 23.92 37.38 3.35
C GLY A 194 24.54 35.98 3.45
N GLY A 195 24.40 35.15 2.42
CA GLY A 195 24.73 33.73 2.46
C GLY A 195 23.61 32.93 3.15
N THR A 196 23.01 32.00 2.41
CA THR A 196 21.94 31.14 2.92
C THR A 196 22.35 29.68 2.79
N PRO A 197 22.20 28.83 3.84
CA PRO A 197 22.43 27.41 3.71
C PRO A 197 21.38 26.80 2.77
N VAL A 198 21.84 26.12 1.72
CA VAL A 198 21.00 25.49 0.68
C VAL A 198 21.04 23.96 0.70
N ASP A 199 22.05 23.37 1.36
CA ASP A 199 22.09 21.95 1.72
C ASP A 199 22.83 21.76 3.04
N THR A 200 22.60 20.63 3.71
CA THR A 200 23.37 20.20 4.88
C THR A 200 23.45 18.67 4.90
N PHE A 201 24.64 18.13 5.17
CA PHE A 201 24.83 16.69 5.36
C PHE A 201 25.72 16.40 6.57
N SER A 202 25.56 15.20 7.14
CA SER A 202 26.34 14.75 8.29
C SER A 202 27.78 14.41 7.88
N GLY A 203 28.76 15.15 8.38
CA GLY A 203 30.18 14.86 8.19
C GLY A 203 30.67 13.63 8.96
N THR A 204 29.85 13.08 9.87
CA THR A 204 30.15 11.79 10.51
C THR A 204 29.73 10.61 9.64
N ALA A 205 28.73 10.79 8.77
CA ALA A 205 28.25 9.75 7.89
C ALA A 205 28.96 9.76 6.52
N TYR A 206 29.32 10.95 6.03
CA TYR A 206 29.85 11.11 4.66
C TYR A 206 31.10 11.97 4.64
N ARG A 207 32.10 11.61 3.82
CA ARG A 207 33.37 12.36 3.69
C ARG A 207 33.34 13.41 2.59
N SER A 208 32.60 13.14 1.53
CA SER A 208 32.58 13.96 0.32
C SER A 208 31.21 14.02 -0.30
N ALA A 209 30.94 15.12 -1.00
CA ALA A 209 29.70 15.35 -1.72
C ALA A 209 29.99 15.88 -3.12
N LYS A 210 29.11 15.52 -4.07
CA LYS A 210 28.98 16.21 -5.36
C LYS A 210 27.64 16.90 -5.44
N TYR A 211 27.65 18.14 -5.91
CA TYR A 211 26.47 18.96 -6.12
C TYR A 211 26.35 19.39 -7.58
N ILE A 212 25.11 19.46 -8.05
CA ILE A 212 24.70 20.30 -9.18
C ILE A 212 23.71 21.33 -8.62
N ILE A 213 24.03 22.60 -8.78
CA ILE A 213 23.33 23.73 -8.17
C ILE A 213 22.69 24.54 -9.30
N GLN A 214 21.36 24.57 -9.35
CA GLN A 214 20.60 25.43 -10.24
C GLN A 214 20.12 26.67 -9.49
N VAL A 215 20.26 27.83 -10.10
CA VAL A 215 19.83 29.12 -9.56
C VAL A 215 18.95 29.83 -10.56
N ASP A 216 17.88 30.44 -10.07
CA ASP A 216 16.90 31.23 -10.83
C ASP A 216 16.69 32.57 -10.13
N ASN A 217 16.87 33.69 -10.85
CA ASN A 217 16.67 35.03 -10.31
C ASN A 217 15.20 35.49 -10.29
N GLY A 218 14.26 34.67 -10.79
CA GLY A 218 12.84 34.99 -10.91
C GLY A 218 12.51 36.01 -12.02
N ALA A 219 13.50 36.41 -12.81
CA ALA A 219 13.39 37.39 -13.90
C ALA A 219 13.85 36.81 -15.26
N GLY A 220 13.96 35.48 -15.36
CA GLY A 220 14.30 34.78 -16.60
C GLY A 220 15.79 34.58 -16.83
N GLU A 221 16.66 34.89 -15.86
CA GLU A 221 18.07 34.48 -15.88
C GLU A 221 18.29 33.26 -14.98
N TYR A 222 19.03 32.31 -15.52
CA TYR A 222 19.35 31.06 -14.85
C TYR A 222 20.84 30.85 -14.81
N GLU A 223 21.28 30.13 -13.80
CA GLU A 223 22.64 29.66 -13.66
C GLU A 223 22.64 28.20 -13.22
N THR A 224 23.64 27.45 -13.68
CA THR A 224 23.99 26.15 -13.10
C THR A 224 25.49 26.07 -12.86
N ARG A 225 25.88 25.32 -11.83
CA ARG A 225 27.27 24.99 -11.52
C ARG A 225 27.38 23.61 -10.89
N GLU A 226 28.56 23.02 -10.97
CA GLU A 226 28.91 21.84 -10.17
C GLU A 226 29.84 22.23 -9.02
N ALA A 227 29.71 21.54 -7.90
CA ALA A 227 30.64 21.66 -6.78
C ALA A 227 31.04 20.29 -6.24
N LEU A 228 32.34 20.11 -5.96
CA LEU A 228 32.86 18.99 -5.20
C LEU A 228 33.29 19.47 -3.83
N VAL A 229 32.82 18.76 -2.80
CA VAL A 229 33.05 19.10 -1.40
C VAL A 229 33.73 17.93 -0.69
N VAL A 230 34.71 18.25 0.16
CA VAL A 230 35.34 17.31 1.08
C VAL A 230 35.59 18.02 2.42
N HIS A 231 35.60 17.29 3.52
CA HIS A 231 35.93 17.86 4.83
C HIS A 231 36.94 16.99 5.58
N ASP A 232 37.70 17.59 6.50
CA ASP A 232 38.61 16.86 7.39
C ASP A 232 37.98 16.52 8.75
N GLY A 233 36.78 17.06 9.04
CA GLY A 233 36.05 16.91 10.30
C GLY A 233 36.02 18.19 11.13
N THR A 234 36.82 19.18 10.75
CA THR A 234 36.88 20.52 11.38
C THR A 234 36.73 21.64 10.36
N THR A 235 37.14 21.41 9.12
CA THR A 235 37.04 22.33 7.99
C THR A 235 36.48 21.61 6.78
N ALA A 236 35.61 22.30 6.04
CA ALA A 236 35.08 21.87 4.75
C ALA A 236 35.77 22.65 3.62
N TYR A 237 35.96 21.99 2.48
CA TYR A 237 36.63 22.51 1.31
C TYR A 237 35.73 22.29 0.10
N ILE A 238 35.69 23.26 -0.81
CA ILE A 238 34.87 23.23 -2.02
C ILE A 238 35.72 23.61 -3.24
N THR A 239 35.43 22.98 -4.37
CA THR A 239 35.82 23.50 -5.69
C THR A 239 34.56 23.57 -6.56
N GLU A 240 34.41 24.71 -7.24
CA GLU A 240 33.33 24.92 -8.20
C GLU A 240 33.88 24.90 -9.62
N TYR A 241 33.09 24.33 -10.52
CA TYR A 241 33.42 24.26 -11.94
C TYR A 241 32.15 24.14 -12.79
N ALA A 242 32.33 24.18 -14.11
CA ALA A 242 31.23 24.15 -15.08
C ALA A 242 30.14 25.19 -14.81
N LEU A 243 30.56 26.42 -14.44
CA LEU A 243 29.64 27.55 -14.23
C LEU A 243 29.11 28.03 -15.58
N VAL A 244 27.79 27.96 -15.75
CA VAL A 244 27.09 28.34 -16.98
C VAL A 244 25.87 29.16 -16.61
N TYR A 245 25.71 30.33 -17.24
CA TYR A 245 24.61 31.25 -16.95
C TYR A 245 24.05 31.88 -18.22
N THR A 246 22.78 32.25 -18.19
CA THR A 246 22.08 32.85 -19.34
C THR A 246 22.11 34.39 -19.32
N GLY A 247 22.42 35.00 -18.16
CA GLY A 247 22.51 36.44 -17.98
C GLY A 247 23.87 37.04 -18.37
N ALA A 248 24.14 38.26 -17.92
CA ALA A 248 25.41 38.94 -18.16
C ALA A 248 26.55 38.51 -17.20
N ALA A 249 26.19 37.96 -16.03
CA ALA A 249 27.11 37.53 -14.99
C ALA A 249 26.53 36.38 -14.17
N LEU A 250 27.35 35.79 -13.30
CA LEU A 250 26.91 34.80 -12.30
C LEU A 250 25.94 35.46 -11.31
N LEU A 251 24.93 34.70 -10.90
CA LEU A 251 23.88 35.16 -9.98
C LEU A 251 24.34 35.13 -8.52
N GLY A 252 25.51 34.57 -8.23
CA GLY A 252 26.05 34.42 -6.89
C GLY A 252 27.24 33.48 -6.83
N ASP A 253 27.55 33.00 -5.62
CA ASP A 253 28.71 32.19 -5.30
C ASP A 253 28.36 31.11 -4.27
N ALA A 254 28.93 29.91 -4.40
CA ALA A 254 28.72 28.83 -3.44
C ALA A 254 29.92 28.68 -2.49
N THR A 255 29.65 28.52 -1.20
CA THR A 255 30.69 28.30 -0.19
C THR A 255 30.31 27.16 0.74
N VAL A 256 31.25 26.62 1.50
CA VAL A 256 30.99 25.56 2.49
C VAL A 256 31.57 25.92 3.84
N ALA A 257 30.91 25.44 4.90
CA ALA A 257 31.41 25.53 6.25
C ALA A 257 31.02 24.31 7.08
N MET A 258 31.79 24.03 8.12
CA MET A 258 31.40 23.09 9.17
C MET A 258 30.50 23.81 10.19
N ASN A 259 29.43 23.15 10.61
CA ASN A 259 28.60 23.56 11.74
C ASN A 259 28.47 22.37 12.70
N GLY A 260 29.34 22.33 13.70
CA GLY A 260 29.53 21.13 14.52
C GLY A 260 29.99 19.96 13.65
N ASN A 261 29.20 18.89 13.61
CA ASN A 261 29.48 17.70 12.82
C ASN A 261 28.93 17.77 11.38
N ASP A 262 28.13 18.78 11.07
CA ASP A 262 27.46 18.89 9.78
C ASP A 262 28.26 19.77 8.83
N VAL A 263 28.27 19.39 7.56
CA VAL A 263 28.79 20.20 6.45
C VAL A 263 27.63 20.94 5.83
N GLN A 264 27.73 22.26 5.74
CA GLN A 264 26.69 23.11 5.15
C GLN A 264 27.18 23.74 3.85
N LEU A 265 26.40 23.57 2.78
CA LEU A 265 26.58 24.29 1.52
C LEU A 265 25.78 25.58 1.59
N PHE A 266 26.45 26.70 1.36
CA PHE A 266 25.83 28.02 1.29
C PHE A 266 25.78 28.50 -0.15
N TYR A 267 24.75 29.29 -0.43
CA TYR A 267 24.68 30.13 -1.62
C TYR A 267 24.54 31.59 -1.23
N THR A 268 25.37 32.45 -1.81
CA THR A 268 25.31 33.89 -1.61
C THR A 268 24.94 34.54 -2.93
N SER A 269 23.78 35.20 -2.98
CA SER A 269 23.36 35.95 -4.16
C SER A 269 24.25 37.17 -4.39
N ASN A 270 24.52 37.51 -5.65
CA ASN A 270 25.18 38.76 -6.02
C ASN A 270 24.21 39.96 -5.98
N GLY A 271 22.90 39.73 -6.13
CA GLY A 271 21.89 40.77 -6.08
C GLY A 271 20.48 40.23 -5.91
N GLY A 272 19.72 40.84 -4.99
CA GLY A 272 18.36 40.41 -4.69
C GLY A 272 18.28 38.98 -4.16
N ASN A 273 17.07 38.45 -4.12
CA ASN A 273 16.83 37.06 -3.73
C ASN A 273 16.83 36.18 -4.97
N VAL A 274 17.41 35.00 -4.86
CA VAL A 274 17.38 33.97 -5.92
C VAL A 274 16.83 32.68 -5.36
N THR A 275 16.22 31.87 -6.23
CA THR A 275 15.77 30.53 -5.89
C THR A 275 16.86 29.53 -6.26
N VAL A 276 17.33 28.76 -5.28
CA VAL A 276 18.37 27.75 -5.44
C VAL A 276 17.75 26.36 -5.28
N LYS A 277 18.03 25.47 -6.22
CA LYS A 277 17.73 24.05 -6.13
C LYS A 277 19.04 23.29 -6.27
N VAL A 278 19.24 22.30 -5.42
CA VAL A 278 20.43 21.46 -5.46
C VAL A 278 20.02 20.01 -5.65
N ILE A 279 20.77 19.30 -6.47
CA ILE A 279 20.81 17.84 -6.44
C ILE A 279 22.17 17.42 -5.88
N SER A 280 22.16 16.47 -4.94
CA SER A 280 23.35 16.07 -4.21
C SER A 280 23.55 14.56 -4.20
N THR A 281 24.80 14.15 -4.02
CA THR A 281 25.19 12.76 -3.76
C THR A 281 26.35 12.75 -2.76
N TYR A 282 26.28 11.87 -1.77
CA TYR A 282 27.26 11.76 -0.68
C TYR A 282 27.95 10.40 -0.72
N ILE A 283 29.21 10.34 -0.29
CA ILE A 283 30.00 9.11 -0.17
C ILE A 283 30.28 8.82 1.30
N ASP A 284 29.90 7.62 1.73
CA ASP A 284 30.02 7.13 3.10
C ASP A 284 31.48 7.09 3.57
N VAL A 285 31.70 7.26 4.87
CA VAL A 285 33.01 7.10 5.54
C VAL A 285 33.32 5.63 5.78
#